data_AF-A0A382GP79-F1
#
_entry.id   AF-A0A382GP79-F1
#
_cell.length_a   1.000
_cell.length_b   1.000
_cell.length_c   1.000
_cell.angle_alpha   90.00
_cell.angle_beta   90.00
_cell.angle_gamma   90.00
#
_symmetry.space_group_name_H-M   'P 1'
#
loop_
_entity.id
_entity.type
_entity.pdbx_description
1 polymer ?
#
loop_
_entity_poly.entity_id
_entity_poly.type
_entity_poly.pdbx_seq_one_letter_code
_entity_poly.pdbx_strand_id
1 'polypeptide(L)'
;MAEELNEMESSPISEEQVADESSTTEGEETSSSDVAETETEESLLDVVQDALPKEEVVEETVSEEIETEEGQEEQPEVSAEAVEPQLEADDWSDVPFNKHPRFRKLIAEKNELKKLAEGFQEDSEQYQKIVDFIGNNNLSADDAAEGFKIMSLIKNDPEAAYEILQGHLSSMNELTGKTLPEDIQGRLDDGFLDEDGAKELSESRAKLQREQLLRQQQQEDATKATQEDKKQKANAQLTFLRKIVKDWESTTRNSDPDFSLKQAEINDRVAALVNERGRPVTSEQVLGIANEAYETVNSRYKSRIPSRQPIRTSTGGKLGGTPLAEPASLKDVISRTLTENAA
;
A
#
# COMPACT_ATOMS: atom_id res chain seq x y z
N MET A 1 9.68 51.68 29.23
CA MET A 1 9.29 53.07 28.92
C MET A 1 9.62 53.24 27.45
N ALA A 2 8.66 52.88 26.57
CA ALA A 2 7.61 53.76 26.01
C ALA A 2 8.30 54.85 25.14
N GLU A 3 8.07 55.02 23.83
CA GLU A 3 6.86 55.02 22.98
C GLU A 3 7.26 54.49 21.58
N GLU A 4 6.51 53.67 20.85
CA GLU A 4 5.23 53.89 20.16
C GLU A 4 5.27 55.00 19.08
N LEU A 5 5.48 54.61 17.83
CA LEU A 5 4.96 55.31 16.64
C LEU A 5 4.55 54.28 15.58
N ASN A 6 3.24 54.07 15.54
CA ASN A 6 2.46 53.45 14.48
C ASN A 6 2.13 54.51 13.41
N GLU A 7 1.51 54.06 12.31
CA GLU A 7 0.90 54.82 11.20
C GLU A 7 1.71 54.89 9.89
N MET A 8 1.33 54.02 8.95
CA MET A 8 0.88 54.44 7.61
C MET A 8 -0.07 53.38 7.04
N GLU A 9 -1.35 53.73 7.06
CA GLU A 9 -2.43 53.10 6.31
C GLU A 9 -2.34 53.48 4.82
N SER A 10 -2.76 52.57 3.93
CA SER A 10 -3.44 52.98 2.69
C SER A 10 -4.39 51.88 2.19
N SER A 11 -5.67 52.15 2.47
CA SER A 11 -6.83 52.04 1.57
C SER A 11 -7.36 50.66 1.13
N PRO A 12 -8.60 50.30 1.53
CA PRO A 12 -9.39 49.21 0.96
C PRO A 12 -10.21 49.70 -0.25
N ILE A 13 -10.39 48.82 -1.25
CA ILE A 13 -11.21 49.10 -2.43
C ILE A 13 -12.68 48.81 -2.12
N SER A 14 -13.54 49.76 -2.48
CA SER A 14 -14.96 49.78 -2.17
C SER A 14 -15.79 48.91 -3.10
N GLU A 15 -16.82 48.36 -2.46
CA GLU A 15 -17.98 47.63 -2.93
C GLU A 15 -19.02 48.60 -3.53
N GLU A 16 -19.64 48.24 -4.65
CA GLU A 16 -20.88 48.88 -5.12
C GLU A 16 -21.91 47.82 -5.52
N GLN A 17 -23.06 47.90 -4.84
CA GLN A 17 -24.33 47.20 -5.01
C GLN A 17 -24.92 47.47 -6.41
N VAL A 18 -25.97 46.85 -6.97
CA VAL A 18 -27.30 46.35 -6.55
C VAL A 18 -27.82 45.62 -7.83
N ALA A 19 -28.64 44.58 -7.85
CA ALA A 19 -30.04 44.53 -7.44
C ALA A 19 -30.60 43.09 -7.61
N ASP A 20 -31.59 42.81 -6.76
CA ASP A 20 -32.40 41.62 -6.55
C ASP A 20 -33.58 41.52 -7.55
N GLU A 21 -33.98 40.29 -7.95
CA GLU A 21 -35.41 39.91 -8.11
C GLU A 21 -35.59 38.40 -8.43
N SER A 22 -35.97 37.64 -7.40
CA SER A 22 -37.08 36.66 -7.30
C SER A 22 -37.58 35.87 -8.55
N SER A 23 -37.68 34.54 -8.41
CA SER A 23 -38.95 33.79 -8.34
C SER A 23 -39.00 32.44 -9.13
N THR A 24 -39.52 31.44 -8.43
CA THR A 24 -40.39 30.33 -8.90
C THR A 24 -39.82 28.90 -9.02
N THR A 25 -40.51 28.06 -8.24
CA THR A 25 -40.54 26.62 -7.99
C THR A 25 -41.35 25.80 -9.01
N GLU A 26 -41.05 24.49 -9.12
CA GLU A 26 -41.93 23.29 -9.27
C GLU A 26 -41.03 22.13 -9.78
N GLY A 27 -40.87 20.96 -9.14
CA GLY A 27 -41.83 19.85 -8.91
C GLY A 27 -41.92 19.00 -10.20
N GLU A 28 -41.77 17.67 -10.31
CA GLU A 28 -41.79 16.51 -9.41
C GLU A 28 -41.43 15.23 -10.26
N GLU A 29 -40.89 14.18 -9.62
CA GLU A 29 -41.18 12.70 -9.78
C GLU A 29 -41.03 12.00 -11.18
N THR A 30 -40.67 10.71 -11.40
CA THR A 30 -40.44 9.47 -10.61
C THR A 30 -39.91 8.31 -11.50
N SER A 31 -39.30 7.30 -10.83
CA SER A 31 -39.23 5.84 -11.15
C SER A 31 -38.45 5.36 -12.39
N SER A 32 -37.73 4.23 -12.44
CA SER A 32 -37.75 2.95 -11.70
C SER A 32 -36.40 2.22 -11.95
N SER A 33 -35.71 1.70 -10.92
CA SER A 33 -35.46 0.25 -10.64
C SER A 33 -35.00 -0.62 -11.82
N ASP A 34 -33.80 -1.22 -11.68
CA ASP A 34 -33.64 -2.67 -11.88
C ASP A 34 -32.53 -3.22 -10.96
N VAL A 35 -32.80 -4.39 -10.38
CA VAL A 35 -32.01 -5.10 -9.37
C VAL A 35 -31.50 -6.36 -10.02
N ALA A 36 -30.19 -6.60 -9.98
CA ALA A 36 -29.61 -7.92 -10.18
C ALA A 36 -28.64 -8.22 -9.04
N GLU A 37 -29.06 -9.15 -8.18
CA GLU A 37 -28.26 -9.73 -7.10
C GLU A 37 -27.15 -10.62 -7.69
N THR A 38 -25.92 -10.41 -7.25
CA THR A 38 -24.92 -11.48 -7.15
C THR A 38 -24.19 -11.33 -5.82
N GLU A 39 -24.46 -12.27 -4.91
CA GLU A 39 -23.76 -12.38 -3.64
C GLU A 39 -22.31 -12.81 -3.88
N THR A 40 -21.36 -11.93 -3.55
CA THR A 40 -20.02 -12.30 -3.14
C THR A 40 -19.63 -11.40 -1.98
N GLU A 41 -19.05 -11.98 -0.91
CA GLU A 41 -18.68 -11.29 0.32
C GLU A 41 -17.64 -10.18 0.06
N GLU A 42 -18.11 -8.98 -0.24
CA GLU A 42 -17.27 -7.80 -0.42
C GLU A 42 -16.79 -7.31 0.95
N SER A 43 -15.50 -7.49 1.20
CA SER A 43 -14.83 -6.89 2.34
C SER A 43 -14.81 -5.36 2.17
N LEU A 44 -14.97 -4.62 3.28
CA LEU A 44 -14.85 -3.16 3.41
C LEU A 44 -13.64 -2.50 2.69
N LEU A 45 -12.66 -3.30 2.28
CA LEU A 45 -11.47 -2.90 1.55
C LEU A 45 -11.73 -2.70 0.04
N ASP A 46 -12.64 -3.46 -0.58
CA ASP A 46 -12.95 -3.36 -2.02
C ASP A 46 -13.70 -2.08 -2.36
N VAL A 47 -14.68 -1.71 -1.53
CA VAL A 47 -15.47 -0.47 -1.67
C VAL A 47 -14.58 0.79 -1.63
N VAL A 48 -13.46 0.73 -0.90
CA VAL A 48 -12.49 1.84 -0.81
C VAL A 48 -11.55 1.87 -2.02
N GLN A 49 -11.29 0.72 -2.64
CA GLN A 49 -10.44 0.59 -3.82
C GLN A 49 -11.16 0.98 -5.12
N ASP A 50 -12.47 0.73 -5.18
CA ASP A 50 -13.32 1.09 -6.33
C ASP A 50 -13.63 2.61 -6.41
N ALA A 51 -13.41 3.35 -5.33
CA ALA A 51 -13.54 4.82 -5.29
C ALA A 51 -12.32 5.58 -5.86
N LEU A 52 -11.31 4.88 -6.40
CA LEU A 52 -10.20 5.48 -7.13
C LEU A 52 -10.52 5.51 -8.65
N PRO A 53 -10.37 6.64 -9.34
CA PRO A 53 -10.60 6.69 -10.79
C PRO A 53 -9.58 5.79 -11.51
N LYS A 54 -10.07 4.74 -12.18
CA LYS A 54 -9.33 3.96 -13.16
C LYS A 54 -9.24 4.77 -14.45
N GLU A 55 -8.02 5.12 -14.83
CA GLU A 55 -7.70 5.70 -16.13
C GLU A 55 -7.73 4.55 -17.16
N GLU A 56 -8.68 4.61 -18.10
CA GLU A 56 -8.77 3.67 -19.23
C GLU A 56 -7.57 3.87 -20.16
N VAL A 57 -6.67 2.88 -20.20
CA VAL A 57 -5.72 2.73 -21.30
C VAL A 57 -6.33 1.73 -22.28
N VAL A 58 -6.75 2.27 -23.41
CA VAL A 58 -7.10 1.54 -24.64
C VAL A 58 -5.79 0.95 -25.18
N GLU A 59 -5.71 -0.38 -25.32
CA GLU A 59 -4.72 -0.99 -26.20
C GLU A 59 -5.39 -1.87 -27.26
N GLU A 60 -5.01 -1.54 -28.49
CA GLU A 60 -5.45 -2.09 -29.76
C GLU A 60 -4.97 -3.52 -29.97
N THR A 61 -5.81 -4.23 -30.72
CA THR A 61 -5.56 -5.48 -31.42
C THR A 61 -4.34 -5.42 -32.35
N VAL A 62 -3.42 -6.39 -32.25
CA VAL A 62 -2.66 -6.88 -33.41
C VAL A 62 -2.56 -8.40 -33.34
N SER A 63 -3.31 -9.02 -34.27
CA SER A 63 -3.16 -10.38 -34.74
C SER A 63 -1.93 -10.46 -35.65
N GLU A 64 -1.06 -11.45 -35.46
CA GLU A 64 -0.23 -11.93 -36.56
C GLU A 64 -0.08 -13.45 -36.51
N GLU A 65 -0.34 -14.02 -37.67
CA GLU A 65 -0.57 -15.42 -38.03
C GLU A 65 0.70 -15.91 -38.71
N ILE A 66 1.27 -17.05 -38.28
CA ILE A 66 2.20 -17.83 -39.10
C ILE A 66 1.81 -19.31 -38.98
N GLU A 67 1.19 -19.78 -40.06
CA GLU A 67 0.99 -21.19 -40.43
C GLU A 67 2.25 -21.71 -41.16
N THR A 68 2.75 -22.89 -40.80
CA THR A 68 3.29 -23.89 -41.76
C THR A 68 3.55 -25.24 -41.07
N GLU A 69 2.65 -26.20 -41.34
CA GLU A 69 2.82 -27.63 -41.72
C GLU A 69 4.27 -28.22 -41.79
N GLU A 70 4.58 -29.50 -41.52
CA GLU A 70 3.87 -30.71 -41.11
C GLU A 70 4.91 -31.84 -40.83
N GLY A 71 4.60 -32.78 -39.92
CA GLY A 71 5.10 -34.18 -39.86
C GLY A 71 6.41 -34.49 -39.09
N GLN A 72 6.55 -35.52 -38.27
CA GLN A 72 5.65 -36.59 -37.81
C GLN A 72 6.34 -37.35 -36.64
N GLU A 73 5.54 -37.75 -35.64
CA GLU A 73 5.68 -38.89 -34.70
C GLU A 73 6.92 -39.07 -33.80
N GLU A 74 6.74 -38.88 -32.49
CA GLU A 74 6.76 -39.99 -31.49
C GLU A 74 6.20 -39.47 -30.15
N GLN A 75 4.98 -39.89 -29.81
CA GLN A 75 4.43 -39.76 -28.46
C GLN A 75 4.92 -40.93 -27.61
N PRO A 76 5.44 -40.72 -26.39
CA PRO A 76 5.26 -41.70 -25.33
C PRO A 76 3.92 -41.41 -24.66
N GLU A 77 2.93 -42.25 -24.91
CA GLU A 77 1.82 -42.44 -23.98
C GLU A 77 2.41 -42.86 -22.63
N VAL A 78 2.50 -41.93 -21.69
CA VAL A 78 2.58 -42.26 -20.27
C VAL A 78 1.26 -41.89 -19.64
N SER A 79 0.42 -42.91 -19.58
CA SER A 79 -0.70 -43.03 -18.65
C SER A 79 -0.39 -42.30 -17.36
N ALA A 80 -1.11 -41.21 -17.10
CA ALA A 80 -1.17 -40.56 -15.80
C ALA A 80 -2.01 -41.44 -14.87
N GLU A 81 -1.50 -42.62 -14.54
CA GLU A 81 -1.88 -43.32 -13.32
C GLU A 81 -1.25 -42.52 -12.18
N ALA A 82 -2.04 -41.63 -11.58
CA ALA A 82 -1.72 -41.02 -10.31
C ALA A 82 -1.62 -42.14 -9.25
N VAL A 83 -0.44 -42.76 -9.16
CA VAL A 83 -0.08 -43.55 -7.99
C VAL A 83 0.21 -42.54 -6.88
N GLU A 84 -0.84 -42.16 -6.16
CA GLU A 84 -0.68 -41.69 -4.79
C GLU A 84 0.27 -42.66 -4.07
N PRO A 85 1.40 -42.21 -3.50
CA PRO A 85 2.13 -43.07 -2.60
C PRO A 85 1.20 -43.33 -1.42
N GLN A 86 0.60 -44.52 -1.40
CA GLN A 86 -0.07 -45.07 -0.24
C GLN A 86 0.89 -44.86 0.94
N LEU A 87 0.47 -43.99 1.86
CA LEU A 87 1.14 -43.81 3.14
C LEU A 87 0.97 -45.14 3.88
N GLU A 88 1.92 -46.06 3.68
CA GLU A 88 2.16 -47.10 4.65
C GLU A 88 2.34 -46.39 5.98
N ALA A 89 1.38 -46.61 6.89
CA ALA A 89 1.45 -46.18 8.26
C ALA A 89 2.52 -47.02 8.95
N ASP A 90 3.76 -46.77 8.56
CA ASP A 90 4.93 -47.33 9.19
C ASP A 90 4.97 -46.82 10.62
N ASP A 91 4.86 -47.75 11.56
CA ASP A 91 4.90 -47.50 12.98
C ASP A 91 6.35 -47.16 13.38
N TRP A 92 6.76 -45.92 13.11
CA TRP A 92 8.10 -45.39 13.39
C TRP A 92 8.31 -45.03 14.86
N SER A 93 7.47 -45.52 15.77
CA SER A 93 7.47 -45.19 17.19
C SER A 93 8.76 -45.60 17.93
N ASP A 94 9.54 -46.53 17.37
CA ASP A 94 10.81 -47.04 17.94
C ASP A 94 12.08 -46.60 17.17
N VAL A 95 11.95 -45.76 16.14
CA VAL A 95 13.12 -45.27 15.38
C VAL A 95 13.58 -43.93 15.95
N PRO A 96 14.87 -43.78 16.33
CA PRO A 96 15.39 -42.48 16.78
C PRO A 96 15.08 -41.38 15.78
N PHE A 97 14.57 -40.24 16.24
CA PHE A 97 14.06 -39.12 15.43
C PHE A 97 14.97 -38.74 14.25
N ASN A 98 16.29 -38.77 14.44
CA ASN A 98 17.31 -38.48 13.42
C ASN A 98 17.34 -39.45 12.22
N LYS A 99 16.66 -40.60 12.31
CA LYS A 99 16.58 -41.59 11.23
C LYS A 99 15.23 -41.60 10.52
N HIS A 100 14.25 -40.81 10.98
CA HIS A 100 12.93 -40.73 10.35
C HIS A 100 13.04 -40.17 8.91
N PRO A 101 12.42 -40.80 7.90
CA PRO A 101 12.57 -40.42 6.50
C PRO A 101 12.10 -38.98 6.23
N ARG A 102 11.00 -38.53 6.84
CA ARG A 102 10.57 -37.12 6.76
C ARG A 102 11.60 -36.14 7.32
N PHE A 103 12.24 -36.48 8.44
CA PHE A 103 13.22 -35.59 9.07
C PHE A 103 14.49 -35.50 8.22
N ARG A 104 14.91 -36.60 7.56
CA ARG A 104 16.00 -36.59 6.60
C ARG A 104 15.69 -35.74 5.36
N LYS A 105 14.48 -35.83 4.81
CA LYS A 105 14.01 -34.97 3.71
C LYS A 105 14.06 -33.49 4.10
N LEU A 106 13.50 -33.14 5.26
CA LEU A 106 13.52 -31.77 5.78
C LEU A 106 14.96 -31.25 6.05
N ILE A 107 15.88 -32.10 6.51
CA ILE A 107 17.29 -31.72 6.68
C ILE A 107 17.96 -31.51 5.31
N ALA A 108 17.68 -32.36 4.32
CA ALA A 108 18.22 -32.21 2.98
C ALA A 108 17.73 -30.90 2.35
N GLU A 109 16.42 -30.64 2.37
CA GLU A 109 15.81 -29.38 1.92
C GLU A 109 16.39 -28.18 2.66
N LYS A 110 16.51 -28.24 3.99
CA LYS A 110 17.14 -27.18 4.77
C LYS A 110 18.58 -26.92 4.35
N ASN A 111 19.36 -27.97 4.10
CA ASN A 111 20.76 -27.83 3.70
C ASN A 111 20.89 -27.27 2.27
N GLU A 112 20.01 -27.64 1.37
CA GLU A 112 19.93 -27.08 0.01
C GLU A 112 19.53 -25.60 0.06
N LEU A 113 18.47 -25.25 0.80
CA LEU A 113 18.06 -23.88 1.02
C LEU A 113 19.16 -23.05 1.68
N LYS A 114 19.89 -23.63 2.63
CA LYS A 114 21.03 -22.95 3.26
C LYS A 114 22.13 -22.64 2.25
N LYS A 115 22.48 -23.57 1.35
CA LYS A 115 23.47 -23.31 0.29
C LYS A 115 23.00 -22.24 -0.69
N LEU A 116 21.74 -22.29 -1.09
CA LEU A 116 21.15 -21.25 -1.95
C LEU A 116 21.15 -19.89 -1.24
N ALA A 117 20.77 -19.85 0.03
CA ALA A 117 20.79 -18.63 0.84
C ALA A 117 22.20 -18.08 1.00
N GLU A 118 23.21 -18.93 1.22
CA GLU A 118 24.62 -18.53 1.26
C GLU A 118 25.08 -17.94 -0.09
N GLY A 119 24.70 -18.56 -1.21
CA GLY A 119 24.98 -18.02 -2.56
C GLY A 119 24.33 -16.66 -2.81
N PHE A 120 23.03 -16.54 -2.51
CA PHE A 120 22.32 -15.26 -2.65
C PHE A 120 22.83 -14.19 -1.69
N GLN A 121 23.32 -14.58 -0.51
CA GLN A 121 23.90 -13.63 0.43
C GLN A 121 25.19 -13.03 -0.13
N GLU A 122 26.06 -13.84 -0.72
CA GLU A 122 27.28 -13.35 -1.38
C GLU A 122 26.96 -12.41 -2.55
N ASP A 123 26.02 -12.79 -3.43
CA ASP A 123 25.57 -11.96 -4.54
C ASP A 123 24.95 -10.64 -4.06
N SER A 124 24.13 -10.70 -3.01
CA SER A 124 23.52 -9.52 -2.39
C SER A 124 24.57 -8.58 -1.80
N GLU A 125 25.62 -9.09 -1.16
CA GLU A 125 26.71 -8.27 -0.61
C GLU A 125 27.50 -7.58 -1.73
N GLN A 126 27.74 -8.27 -2.86
CA GLN A 126 28.39 -7.67 -4.02
C GLN A 126 27.51 -6.62 -4.68
N TYR A 127 26.21 -6.90 -4.84
CA TYR A 127 25.24 -5.97 -5.37
C TYR A 127 25.13 -4.71 -4.50
N GLN A 128 25.06 -4.87 -3.17
CA GLN A 128 25.07 -3.74 -2.24
C GLN A 128 26.33 -2.88 -2.40
N LYS A 129 27.52 -3.48 -2.51
CA LYS A 129 28.75 -2.71 -2.77
C LYS A 129 28.68 -1.88 -4.05
N ILE A 130 28.07 -2.42 -5.11
CA ILE A 130 27.91 -1.72 -6.39
C ILE A 130 26.89 -0.59 -6.24
N VAL A 131 25.73 -0.85 -5.64
CA VAL A 131 24.69 0.16 -5.40
C VAL A 131 25.20 1.28 -4.50
N ASP A 132 25.91 0.94 -3.42
CA ASP A 132 26.55 1.90 -2.53
C ASP A 132 27.60 2.73 -3.28
N PHE A 133 28.38 2.12 -4.17
CA PHE A 133 29.34 2.86 -4.98
C PHE A 133 28.64 3.83 -5.94
N ILE A 134 27.59 3.40 -6.62
CA ILE A 134 26.79 4.25 -7.53
C ILE A 134 26.19 5.43 -6.74
N GLY A 135 25.56 5.14 -5.60
CA GLY A 135 24.95 6.15 -4.74
C GLY A 135 25.95 7.14 -4.14
N ASN A 136 27.10 6.66 -3.65
CA ASN A 136 28.13 7.51 -3.04
C ASN A 136 28.83 8.44 -4.04
N ASN A 137 28.83 8.10 -5.34
CA ASN A 137 29.44 8.91 -6.39
C ASN A 137 28.40 9.73 -7.17
N ASN A 138 27.15 9.78 -6.72
CA ASN A 138 26.06 10.49 -7.40
C ASN A 138 25.91 10.07 -8.88
N LEU A 139 26.17 8.79 -9.19
CA LEU A 139 25.99 8.24 -10.52
C LEU A 139 24.55 7.75 -10.69
N SER A 140 23.95 7.97 -11.86
CA SER A 140 22.72 7.26 -12.23
C SER A 140 23.02 5.79 -12.54
N ALA A 141 21.98 4.95 -12.49
CA ALA A 141 22.06 3.57 -12.97
C ALA A 141 22.45 3.54 -14.46
N ASP A 142 21.95 4.49 -15.25
CA ASP A 142 22.27 4.63 -16.67
C ASP A 142 23.74 5.03 -16.87
N ASP A 143 24.25 5.98 -16.08
CA ASP A 143 25.66 6.41 -16.13
C ASP A 143 26.61 5.26 -15.77
N ALA A 144 26.24 4.47 -14.75
CA ALA A 144 27.01 3.31 -14.35
C ALA A 144 27.00 2.22 -15.44
N ALA A 145 25.84 1.94 -16.03
CA ALA A 145 25.70 0.98 -17.12
C ALA A 145 26.50 1.41 -18.35
N GLU A 146 26.45 2.69 -18.72
CA GLU A 146 27.26 3.24 -19.80
C GLU A 146 28.75 3.15 -19.49
N GLY A 147 29.18 3.49 -18.27
CA GLY A 147 30.56 3.33 -17.82
C GLY A 147 31.05 1.88 -17.92
N PHE A 148 30.24 0.92 -17.49
CA PHE A 148 30.57 -0.51 -17.65
C PHE A 148 30.59 -0.93 -19.11
N LYS A 149 29.68 -0.42 -19.94
CA LYS A 149 29.67 -0.67 -21.38
C LYS A 149 30.96 -0.15 -22.02
N ILE A 150 31.35 1.09 -21.76
CA ILE A 150 32.60 1.67 -22.24
C ILE A 150 33.79 0.82 -21.78
N MET A 151 33.85 0.45 -20.50
CA MET A 151 34.92 -0.40 -19.97
C MET A 151 34.98 -1.78 -20.63
N SER A 152 33.82 -2.37 -20.94
CA SER A 152 33.73 -3.63 -21.66
C SER A 152 34.23 -3.49 -23.11
N LEU A 153 33.88 -2.40 -23.77
CA LEU A 153 34.35 -2.09 -25.13
C LEU A 153 35.86 -1.85 -25.10
N ILE A 154 36.42 -1.11 -24.15
CA ILE A 154 37.88 -0.91 -24.04
C ILE A 154 38.65 -2.25 -24.03
N LYS A 155 38.08 -3.29 -23.41
CA LYS A 155 38.71 -4.62 -23.34
C LYS A 155 38.47 -5.48 -24.59
N ASN A 156 37.28 -5.38 -25.19
CA ASN A 156 36.84 -6.28 -26.26
C ASN A 156 36.96 -5.67 -27.66
N ASP A 157 36.66 -4.38 -27.79
CA ASP A 157 36.70 -3.55 -29.01
C ASP A 157 37.15 -2.11 -28.70
N PRO A 158 38.46 -1.84 -28.71
CA PRO A 158 39.01 -0.54 -28.35
C PRO A 158 38.70 0.57 -29.37
N GLU A 159 38.40 0.22 -30.63
CA GLU A 159 38.09 1.21 -31.67
C GLU A 159 36.69 1.78 -31.43
N ALA A 160 35.70 0.93 -31.18
CA ALA A 160 34.36 1.38 -30.80
C ALA A 160 34.35 2.16 -29.48
N ALA A 161 35.19 1.77 -28.52
CA ALA A 161 35.34 2.51 -27.27
C ALA A 161 35.88 3.93 -27.48
N TYR A 162 36.82 4.09 -28.41
CA TYR A 162 37.41 5.40 -28.73
C TYR A 162 36.37 6.36 -29.31
N GLU A 163 35.50 5.90 -30.21
CA GLU A 163 34.43 6.74 -30.80
C GLU A 163 33.46 7.24 -29.73
N ILE A 164 33.03 6.36 -28.81
CA ILE A 164 32.14 6.74 -27.71
C ILE A 164 32.83 7.73 -26.77
N LEU A 165 34.09 7.47 -26.40
CA LEU A 165 34.87 8.38 -25.56
C LEU A 165 35.11 9.74 -26.21
N GLN A 166 35.23 9.80 -27.55
CA GLN A 166 35.37 11.06 -28.27
C GLN A 166 34.11 11.94 -28.13
N GLY A 167 32.93 11.32 -28.22
CA GLY A 167 31.65 12.00 -27.95
C GLY A 167 31.58 12.56 -26.53
N HIS A 168 31.92 11.75 -25.53
CA HIS A 168 31.98 12.19 -24.13
C HIS A 168 33.01 13.31 -23.91
N LEU A 169 34.17 13.22 -24.54
CA LEU A 169 35.22 14.23 -24.44
C LEU A 169 34.79 15.55 -25.07
N SER A 170 34.06 15.52 -26.19
CA SER A 170 33.49 16.73 -26.78
C SER A 170 32.48 17.42 -25.84
N SER A 171 31.55 16.64 -25.27
CA SER A 171 30.57 17.12 -24.28
C SER A 171 31.26 17.68 -23.03
N MET A 172 32.32 17.02 -22.56
CA MET A 172 33.09 17.49 -21.41
C MET A 172 33.88 18.77 -21.73
N ASN A 173 34.37 18.93 -22.95
CA ASN A 173 35.03 20.16 -23.37
C ASN A 173 34.06 21.34 -23.43
N GLU A 174 32.81 21.11 -23.87
CA GLU A 174 31.74 22.11 -23.83
C GLU A 174 31.39 22.48 -22.38
N LEU A 175 31.16 21.49 -21.53
CA LEU A 175 30.84 21.70 -20.11
C LEU A 175 31.96 22.36 -19.30
N THR A 176 33.22 22.16 -19.70
CA THR A 176 34.38 22.80 -19.05
C THR A 176 34.75 24.14 -19.67
N GLY A 177 34.13 24.52 -20.79
CA GLY A 177 34.43 25.77 -21.51
C GLY A 177 35.74 25.72 -22.29
N LYS A 178 36.30 24.53 -22.57
CA LYS A 178 37.50 24.37 -23.41
C LYS A 178 37.19 24.59 -24.89
N THR A 179 35.98 24.26 -25.33
CA THR A 179 35.45 24.72 -26.61
C THR A 179 34.87 26.12 -26.43
N LEU A 180 35.17 27.02 -27.35
CA LEU A 180 34.69 28.40 -27.33
C LEU A 180 33.22 28.45 -27.79
N PRO A 181 32.30 28.99 -26.97
CA PRO A 181 30.97 29.38 -27.41
C PRO A 181 31.01 30.35 -28.60
N GLU A 182 30.02 30.28 -29.49
CA GLU A 182 29.95 31.06 -30.72
C GLU A 182 30.07 32.58 -30.49
N ASP A 183 29.51 33.09 -29.38
CA ASP A 183 29.57 34.52 -29.06
C ASP A 183 30.97 34.99 -28.62
N ILE A 184 31.77 34.10 -28.02
CA ILE A 184 33.17 34.37 -27.68
C ILE A 184 34.04 34.22 -28.91
N GLN A 185 33.77 33.20 -29.74
CA GLN A 185 34.49 32.97 -30.98
C GLN A 185 34.34 34.15 -31.94
N GLY A 186 33.12 34.69 -32.11
CA GLY A 186 32.91 35.89 -32.94
C GLY A 186 33.72 37.10 -32.45
N ARG A 187 33.84 37.31 -31.14
CA ARG A 187 34.63 38.41 -30.57
C ARG A 187 36.14 38.22 -30.73
N LEU A 188 36.59 36.97 -30.70
CA LEU A 188 37.97 36.59 -30.99
C LEU A 188 38.30 36.83 -32.46
N ASP A 189 37.42 36.40 -33.36
CA ASP A 189 37.56 36.57 -34.82
C ASP A 189 37.53 38.05 -35.24
N ASP A 190 36.70 38.86 -34.56
CA ASP A 190 36.63 40.32 -34.74
C ASP A 190 37.84 41.07 -34.14
N GLY A 191 38.71 40.37 -33.39
CA GLY A 191 39.89 40.95 -32.75
C GLY A 191 39.62 41.79 -31.51
N PHE A 192 38.41 41.70 -30.93
CA PHE A 192 38.05 42.37 -29.67
C PHE A 192 38.55 41.62 -28.43
N LEU A 193 38.90 40.34 -28.58
CA LEU A 193 39.35 39.46 -27.52
C LEU A 193 40.60 38.71 -27.98
N ASP A 194 41.55 38.50 -27.08
CA ASP A 194 42.70 37.65 -27.29
C ASP A 194 42.35 36.17 -27.04
N GLU A 195 43.13 35.23 -27.60
CA GLU A 195 42.86 33.80 -27.46
C GLU A 195 42.86 33.33 -26.00
N ASP A 196 43.76 33.89 -25.18
CA ASP A 196 43.87 33.55 -23.77
C ASP A 196 42.68 34.11 -22.97
N GLY A 197 42.34 35.39 -23.18
CA GLY A 197 41.13 35.98 -22.61
C GLY A 197 39.83 35.29 -23.04
N ALA A 198 39.76 34.79 -24.28
CA ALA A 198 38.63 34.03 -24.79
C ALA A 198 38.45 32.70 -24.06
N LYS A 199 39.54 31.96 -23.81
CA LYS A 199 39.52 30.71 -23.04
C LYS A 199 39.13 30.96 -21.59
N GLU A 200 39.72 31.95 -20.92
CA GLU A 200 39.38 32.28 -19.54
C GLU A 200 37.90 32.69 -19.39
N LEU A 201 37.37 33.47 -20.34
CA LEU A 201 35.97 33.85 -20.35
C LEU A 201 35.05 32.64 -20.56
N SER A 202 35.44 31.72 -21.44
CA SER A 202 34.70 30.49 -21.71
C SER A 202 34.66 29.58 -20.49
N GLU A 203 35.82 29.28 -19.90
CA GLU A 203 35.94 28.44 -18.71
C GLU A 203 35.19 29.05 -17.51
N SER A 204 35.26 30.37 -17.32
CA SER A 204 34.56 31.04 -16.22
C SER A 204 33.04 30.99 -16.38
N ARG A 205 32.52 31.16 -17.59
CA ARG A 205 31.08 31.02 -17.88
C ARG A 205 30.60 29.59 -17.69
N ALA A 206 31.34 28.61 -18.23
CA ALA A 206 31.00 27.20 -18.08
C ALA A 206 30.99 26.77 -16.61
N LYS A 207 31.96 27.24 -15.82
CA LYS A 207 31.99 27.02 -14.36
C LYS A 207 30.75 27.59 -13.66
N LEU A 208 30.34 28.81 -14.00
CA LEU A 208 29.17 29.45 -13.44
C LEU A 208 27.87 28.72 -13.81
N GLN A 209 27.72 28.31 -15.06
CA GLN A 209 26.57 27.51 -15.51
C GLN A 209 26.47 26.18 -14.76
N ARG A 210 27.59 25.48 -14.58
CA ARG A 210 27.63 24.23 -13.81
C ARG A 210 27.25 24.44 -12.34
N GLU A 211 27.72 25.52 -11.71
CA GLU A 211 27.34 25.85 -10.34
C GLU A 211 25.84 26.13 -10.21
N GLN A 212 25.25 26.82 -11.19
CA GLN A 212 23.81 27.06 -11.25
C GLN A 212 23.01 25.76 -11.40
N LEU A 213 23.43 24.89 -12.33
CA LEU A 213 22.81 23.59 -12.55
C LEU A 213 22.85 22.73 -11.28
N LEU A 214 24.00 22.64 -10.63
CA LEU A 214 24.17 21.89 -9.37
C LEU A 214 23.25 22.43 -8.28
N ARG A 215 23.14 23.76 -8.17
CA ARG A 215 22.25 24.39 -7.19
C ARG A 215 20.78 24.10 -7.49
N GLN A 216 20.38 24.10 -8.76
CA GLN A 216 19.02 23.76 -9.18
C GLN A 216 18.70 22.29 -8.87
N GLN A 217 19.59 21.36 -9.23
CA GLN A 217 19.41 19.94 -8.91
C GLN A 217 19.27 19.70 -7.41
N GLN A 218 20.12 20.32 -6.58
CA GLN A 218 20.01 20.22 -5.13
C GLN A 218 18.67 20.72 -4.59
N GLN A 219 18.11 21.79 -5.18
CA GLN A 219 16.78 22.28 -4.81
C GLN A 219 15.70 21.29 -5.22
N GLU A 220 15.74 20.77 -6.44
CA GLU A 220 14.78 19.79 -6.94
C GLU A 220 14.79 18.51 -6.07
N ASP A 221 15.96 17.97 -5.76
CA ASP A 221 16.10 16.76 -4.93
C ASP A 221 15.61 17.00 -3.50
N ALA A 222 15.92 18.16 -2.91
CA ALA A 222 15.39 18.52 -1.60
C ALA A 222 13.85 18.61 -1.62
N THR A 223 13.25 19.17 -2.68
CA THR A 223 11.79 19.20 -2.80
C THR A 223 11.19 17.81 -2.96
N LYS A 224 11.77 16.94 -3.79
CA LYS A 224 11.33 15.55 -3.97
C LYS A 224 11.37 14.77 -2.66
N ALA A 225 12.49 14.84 -1.92
CA ALA A 225 12.63 14.18 -0.63
C ALA A 225 11.56 14.64 0.38
N THR A 226 11.29 15.94 0.48
CA THR A 226 10.23 16.44 1.39
C THR A 226 8.82 16.00 0.98
N GLN A 227 8.56 15.83 -0.32
CA GLN A 227 7.27 15.32 -0.80
C GLN A 227 7.11 13.83 -0.51
N GLU A 228 8.16 13.04 -0.70
CA GLU A 228 8.18 11.61 -0.37
C GLU A 228 7.97 11.38 1.13
N ASP A 229 8.66 12.13 1.99
CA ASP A 229 8.47 12.07 3.44
C ASP A 229 7.02 12.37 3.86
N LYS A 230 6.38 13.36 3.22
CA LYS A 230 4.97 13.69 3.48
C LYS A 230 4.05 12.55 3.06
N LYS A 231 4.28 11.97 1.88
CA LYS A 231 3.51 10.81 1.38
C LYS A 231 3.67 9.60 2.30
N GLN A 232 4.89 9.29 2.72
CA GLN A 232 5.17 8.17 3.63
C GLN A 232 4.49 8.36 4.99
N LYS A 233 4.57 9.56 5.57
CA LYS A 233 3.88 9.87 6.84
C LYS A 233 2.36 9.76 6.71
N ALA A 234 1.78 10.28 5.62
CA ALA A 234 0.35 10.15 5.35
C ALA A 234 -0.08 8.68 5.20
N ASN A 235 0.69 7.89 4.46
CA ASN A 235 0.43 6.46 4.30
C ASN A 235 0.54 5.70 5.63
N ALA A 236 1.55 5.99 6.44
CA ALA A 236 1.71 5.41 7.77
C ALA A 236 0.55 5.78 8.72
N GLN A 237 0.04 7.01 8.62
CA GLN A 237 -1.14 7.43 9.36
C GLN A 237 -2.39 6.66 8.90
N LEU A 238 -2.60 6.51 7.58
CA LEU A 238 -3.74 5.74 7.05
C LEU A 238 -3.69 4.27 7.46
N THR A 239 -2.52 3.63 7.43
CA THR A 239 -2.37 2.23 7.89
C THR A 239 -2.65 2.10 9.39
N PHE A 240 -2.22 3.07 10.19
CA PHE A 240 -2.54 3.12 11.62
C PHE A 240 -4.04 3.27 11.87
N LEU A 241 -4.72 4.19 11.18
CA LEU A 241 -6.17 4.36 11.33
C LEU A 241 -6.96 3.11 10.89
N ARG A 242 -6.56 2.45 9.79
CA ARG A 242 -7.16 1.17 9.37
C ARG A 242 -7.01 0.09 10.43
N LYS A 243 -5.85 0.03 11.09
CA LYS A 243 -5.62 -0.92 12.19
C LYS A 243 -6.58 -0.68 13.35
N ILE A 244 -6.80 0.59 13.73
CA ILE A 244 -7.74 0.94 14.80
C ILE A 244 -9.17 0.49 14.46
N VAL A 245 -9.64 0.70 13.22
CA VAL A 245 -10.96 0.23 12.78
C VAL A 245 -11.05 -1.29 12.89
N LYS A 246 -10.03 -2.01 12.43
CA LYS A 246 -9.98 -3.48 12.47
C LYS A 246 -9.99 -4.02 13.91
N ASP A 247 -9.25 -3.37 14.81
CA ASP A 247 -9.19 -3.76 16.22
C ASP A 247 -10.55 -3.50 16.91
N TRP A 248 -11.19 -2.37 16.60
CA TRP A 248 -12.54 -2.06 17.07
C TRP A 248 -13.59 -3.05 16.54
N GLU A 249 -13.54 -3.39 15.25
CA GLU A 249 -14.46 -4.33 14.62
C GLU A 249 -14.32 -5.72 15.26
N SER A 250 -13.08 -6.20 15.43
CA SER A 250 -12.79 -7.48 16.10
C SER A 250 -13.36 -7.50 17.52
N THR A 251 -13.17 -6.42 18.28
CA THR A 251 -13.68 -6.30 19.65
C THR A 251 -15.22 -6.30 19.69
N THR A 252 -15.85 -5.58 18.77
CA THR A 252 -17.32 -5.50 18.68
C THR A 252 -17.92 -6.84 18.24
N ARG A 253 -17.33 -7.48 17.23
CA ARG A 253 -17.75 -8.80 16.75
C ARG A 253 -17.69 -9.88 17.82
N ASN A 254 -16.67 -9.83 18.68
CA ASN A 254 -16.54 -10.78 19.80
C ASN A 254 -17.53 -10.51 20.95
N SER A 255 -18.04 -9.28 21.08
CA SER A 255 -18.96 -8.90 22.15
C SER A 255 -20.45 -8.95 21.73
N ASP A 256 -20.75 -8.83 20.44
CA ASP A 256 -22.10 -8.85 19.88
C ASP A 256 -22.34 -10.09 19.01
N PRO A 257 -23.12 -11.07 19.49
CA PRO A 257 -23.44 -12.29 18.73
C PRO A 257 -24.21 -12.02 17.42
N ASP A 258 -24.96 -10.92 17.35
CA ASP A 258 -25.77 -10.54 16.18
C ASP A 258 -25.00 -9.58 15.26
N PHE A 259 -23.68 -9.38 15.47
CA PHE A 259 -22.89 -8.40 14.73
C PHE A 259 -22.91 -8.64 13.21
N SER A 260 -22.84 -9.89 12.76
CA SER A 260 -22.85 -10.23 11.33
C SER A 260 -24.12 -9.75 10.61
N LEU A 261 -25.27 -9.77 11.30
CA LEU A 261 -26.55 -9.31 10.75
C LEU A 261 -26.62 -7.78 10.66
N LYS A 262 -25.87 -7.08 11.53
CA LYS A 262 -25.85 -5.61 11.61
C LYS A 262 -24.71 -4.99 10.80
N GLN A 263 -23.72 -5.79 10.38
CA GLN A 263 -22.48 -5.31 9.80
C GLN A 263 -22.70 -4.43 8.56
N ALA A 264 -23.56 -4.85 7.62
CA ALA A 264 -23.88 -4.07 6.43
C ALA A 264 -24.49 -2.70 6.78
N GLU A 265 -25.51 -2.67 7.65
CA GLU A 265 -26.13 -1.41 8.10
C GLU A 265 -25.14 -0.51 8.88
N ILE A 266 -24.20 -1.09 9.63
CA ILE A 266 -23.13 -0.35 10.33
C ILE A 266 -22.18 0.27 9.31
N ASN A 267 -21.74 -0.49 8.30
CA ASN A 267 -20.84 -0.02 7.26
C ASN A 267 -21.44 1.15 6.47
N ASP A 268 -22.71 1.04 6.08
CA ASP A 268 -23.44 2.10 5.39
C ASP A 268 -23.51 3.37 6.25
N ARG A 269 -23.77 3.23 7.56
CA ARG A 269 -23.83 4.37 8.46
C ARG A 269 -22.45 5.00 8.67
N VAL A 270 -21.39 4.21 8.75
CA VAL A 270 -20.02 4.72 8.80
C VAL A 270 -19.69 5.49 7.53
N ALA A 271 -20.01 4.95 6.35
CA ALA A 271 -19.80 5.63 5.07
C ALA A 271 -20.57 6.97 5.00
N ALA A 272 -21.84 6.98 5.42
CA ALA A 272 -22.64 8.19 5.50
C ALA A 272 -22.02 9.23 6.45
N LEU A 273 -21.58 8.83 7.64
CA LEU A 273 -20.94 9.73 8.60
C LEU A 273 -19.61 10.30 8.10
N VAL A 274 -18.81 9.50 7.38
CA VAL A 274 -17.56 9.94 6.76
C VAL A 274 -17.84 10.91 5.61
N ASN A 275 -18.90 10.70 4.83
CA ASN A 275 -19.31 11.61 3.77
C ASN A 275 -19.86 12.94 4.34
N GLU A 276 -20.60 12.90 5.44
CA GLU A 276 -21.14 14.09 6.11
C GLU A 276 -20.06 14.93 6.82
N ARG A 277 -19.09 14.29 7.48
CA ARG A 277 -18.11 14.96 8.36
C ARG A 277 -16.71 15.08 7.76
N GLY A 278 -16.46 14.41 6.65
CA GLY A 278 -15.15 14.28 6.04
C GLY A 278 -14.33 13.11 6.59
N ARG A 279 -13.20 12.83 5.93
CA ARG A 279 -12.30 11.74 6.28
C ARG A 279 -11.70 11.95 7.68
N PRO A 280 -11.79 10.97 8.60
CA PRO A 280 -11.22 11.10 9.93
C PRO A 280 -9.69 11.13 9.86
N VAL A 281 -9.09 12.09 10.58
CA VAL A 281 -7.63 12.30 10.60
C VAL A 281 -7.03 11.76 11.89
N THR A 282 -7.81 11.68 12.97
CA THR A 282 -7.35 11.21 14.28
C THR A 282 -7.98 9.87 14.67
N SER A 283 -7.31 9.14 15.55
CA SER A 283 -7.81 7.88 16.11
C SER A 283 -9.13 8.05 16.86
N GLU A 284 -9.28 9.15 17.59
CA GLU A 284 -10.49 9.47 18.35
C GLU A 284 -11.69 9.71 17.43
N GLN A 285 -11.48 10.39 16.29
CA GLN A 285 -12.54 10.59 15.29
C GLN A 285 -12.98 9.27 14.67
N VAL A 286 -12.03 8.39 14.34
CA VAL A 286 -12.33 7.05 13.81
C VAL A 286 -13.20 6.27 14.79
N LEU A 287 -12.81 6.21 16.07
CA LEU A 287 -13.57 5.49 17.09
C LEU A 287 -14.94 6.14 17.37
N GLY A 288 -15.01 7.47 17.36
CA GLY A 288 -16.27 8.20 17.54
C GLY A 288 -17.28 7.88 16.45
N ILE A 289 -16.85 7.89 15.18
CA ILE A 289 -17.70 7.53 14.03
C ILE A 289 -18.16 6.06 14.14
N ALA A 290 -17.24 5.14 14.44
CA ALA A 290 -17.55 3.73 14.54
C ALA A 290 -18.56 3.43 15.67
N ASN A 291 -18.36 4.02 16.85
CA ASN A 291 -19.27 3.86 17.99
C ASN A 291 -20.65 4.48 17.71
N GLU A 292 -20.71 5.68 17.12
CA GLU A 292 -21.98 6.31 16.79
C GLU A 292 -22.78 5.50 15.76
N ALA A 293 -22.11 4.97 14.73
CA ALA A 293 -22.74 4.10 13.75
C ALA A 293 -23.31 2.84 14.40
N TYR A 294 -22.52 2.18 15.25
CA TYR A 294 -22.93 1.00 16.00
C TYR A 294 -24.11 1.27 16.94
N GLU A 295 -24.11 2.36 17.69
CA GLU A 295 -25.20 2.74 18.58
C GLU A 295 -26.49 3.06 17.82
N THR A 296 -26.38 3.76 16.69
CA THR A 296 -27.51 4.11 15.83
C THR A 296 -28.17 2.86 15.26
N VAL A 297 -27.37 1.94 14.70
CA VAL A 297 -27.87 0.68 14.13
C VAL A 297 -28.44 -0.21 15.21
N ASN A 298 -27.78 -0.36 16.35
CA ASN A 298 -28.33 -1.15 17.46
C ASN A 298 -29.66 -0.60 17.98
N SER A 299 -29.82 0.72 18.02
CA SER A 299 -31.09 1.35 18.42
C SER A 299 -32.21 1.04 17.43
N ARG A 300 -31.92 1.06 16.12
CA ARG A 300 -32.86 0.67 15.05
C ARG A 300 -33.17 -0.83 15.07
N TYR A 301 -32.17 -1.66 15.32
CA TYR A 301 -32.32 -3.11 15.37
C TYR A 301 -33.18 -3.53 16.58
N LYS A 302 -32.96 -2.91 17.74
CA LYS A 302 -33.79 -3.10 18.95
C LYS A 302 -35.24 -2.66 18.77
N SER A 303 -35.50 -1.61 17.99
CA SER A 303 -36.88 -1.17 17.72
C SER A 303 -37.59 -2.05 16.68
N ARG A 304 -36.84 -2.66 15.75
CA ARG A 304 -37.37 -3.55 14.70
C ARG A 304 -37.70 -4.94 15.22
N ILE A 305 -36.96 -5.45 16.21
CA ILE A 305 -37.21 -6.78 16.78
C ILE A 305 -38.28 -6.69 17.87
N PRO A 306 -39.43 -7.37 17.73
CA PRO A 306 -40.43 -7.42 18.80
C PRO A 306 -39.81 -8.10 20.03
N SER A 307 -39.96 -7.49 21.20
CA SER A 307 -39.53 -8.10 22.45
C SER A 307 -40.18 -9.47 22.56
N ARG A 308 -39.36 -10.53 22.67
CA ARG A 308 -39.86 -11.90 22.81
C ARG A 308 -40.77 -11.91 24.03
N GLN A 309 -42.07 -12.01 23.78
CA GLN A 309 -43.05 -12.12 24.85
C GLN A 309 -42.69 -13.38 25.63
N PRO A 310 -42.63 -13.33 26.97
CA PRO A 310 -42.38 -14.52 27.75
C PRO A 310 -43.45 -15.55 27.36
N ILE A 311 -42.99 -16.72 26.91
CA ILE A 311 -43.89 -17.82 26.57
C ILE A 311 -44.66 -18.12 27.85
N ARG A 312 -45.92 -17.70 27.89
CA ARG A 312 -46.83 -18.08 28.97
C ARG A 312 -46.94 -19.59 28.88
N THR A 313 -46.32 -20.29 29.83
CA THR A 313 -46.63 -21.70 30.04
C THR A 313 -48.14 -21.77 30.21
N SER A 314 -48.79 -22.61 29.41
CA SER A 314 -50.25 -22.79 29.47
C SER A 314 -50.63 -23.05 30.91
N THR A 315 -51.44 -22.17 31.47
CA THR A 315 -51.85 -22.17 32.86
C THR A 315 -52.44 -23.53 33.25
N GLY A 316 -51.84 -24.17 34.25
CA GLY A 316 -52.61 -24.70 35.38
C GLY A 316 -53.17 -26.12 35.30
N GLY A 317 -52.36 -27.11 34.96
CA GLY A 317 -52.57 -28.48 35.45
C GLY A 317 -51.82 -28.68 36.76
N LYS A 318 -52.51 -28.68 37.91
CA LYS A 318 -51.92 -29.01 39.22
C LYS A 318 -51.34 -30.43 39.19
N LEU A 319 -50.02 -30.55 39.05
CA LEU A 319 -49.26 -31.68 39.58
C LEU A 319 -48.52 -31.16 40.81
N GLY A 320 -49.04 -31.52 41.98
CA GLY A 320 -48.43 -31.21 43.26
C GLY A 320 -47.09 -31.92 43.39
N GLY A 321 -46.03 -31.14 43.59
CA GLY A 321 -44.68 -31.63 43.82
C GLY A 321 -43.69 -30.53 43.50
N THR A 322 -43.29 -29.75 44.51
CA THR A 322 -42.13 -28.87 44.37
C THR A 322 -40.90 -29.77 44.19
N PRO A 323 -40.18 -29.73 43.04
CA PRO A 323 -38.93 -30.44 42.93
C PRO A 323 -37.95 -29.82 43.93
N LEU A 324 -37.45 -30.62 44.87
CA LEU A 324 -36.33 -30.25 45.72
C LEU A 324 -35.14 -29.97 44.80
N ALA A 325 -34.52 -28.81 44.96
CA ALA A 325 -33.38 -28.39 44.15
C ALA A 325 -32.26 -29.45 44.18
N GLU A 326 -31.75 -29.83 43.02
CA GLU A 326 -30.61 -30.73 42.91
C GLU A 326 -29.41 -30.14 43.68
N PRO A 327 -28.72 -30.94 44.51
CA PRO A 327 -27.62 -30.44 45.32
C PRO A 327 -26.44 -30.08 44.42
N ALA A 328 -26.06 -28.80 44.42
CA ALA A 328 -24.96 -28.27 43.60
C ALA A 328 -23.58 -28.78 44.04
N SER A 329 -23.48 -29.51 45.16
CA SER A 329 -22.22 -30.01 45.70
C SER A 329 -22.44 -31.21 46.62
N LEU A 330 -21.44 -32.11 46.66
CA LEU A 330 -21.41 -33.28 47.54
C LEU A 330 -21.54 -32.89 49.03
N LYS A 331 -21.08 -31.70 49.43
CA LYS A 331 -21.29 -31.16 50.78
C LYS A 331 -22.77 -30.90 51.10
N ASP A 332 -23.56 -30.49 50.11
CA ASP A 332 -25.00 -30.22 50.25
C ASP A 332 -25.83 -31.52 50.30
N VAL A 333 -25.30 -32.61 49.71
CA VAL A 333 -25.84 -33.96 49.89
C VAL A 333 -25.65 -34.41 51.34
N ILE A 334 -24.42 -34.27 51.87
CA ILE A 334 -24.09 -34.71 53.24
C ILE A 334 -24.91 -33.95 54.29
N SER A 335 -25.05 -32.63 54.16
CA SER A 335 -25.84 -31.82 55.10
C SER A 335 -27.32 -32.25 55.11
N ARG A 336 -27.92 -32.48 53.94
CA ARG A 336 -29.31 -32.96 53.84
C ARG A 336 -29.50 -34.33 54.49
N THR A 337 -28.60 -35.27 54.23
CA THR A 337 -28.68 -36.62 54.82
C THR A 337 -28.54 -36.61 56.35
N LEU A 338 -27.73 -35.70 56.91
CA LEU A 338 -27.59 -35.56 58.37
C LEU A 338 -28.82 -34.92 59.01
N THR A 339 -29.47 -33.96 58.33
CA THR A 339 -30.69 -33.33 58.84
C THR A 339 -31.92 -34.25 58.76
N GLU A 340 -31.97 -35.14 57.77
CA GLU A 340 -33.09 -36.06 57.58
C GLU A 340 -33.06 -37.23 58.58
N ASN A 341 -31.88 -37.59 59.09
CA ASN A 341 -31.70 -38.64 60.10
C ASN A 341 -31.87 -38.14 61.56
N ALA A 342 -32.16 -36.86 61.77
CA ALA A 342 -32.32 -36.22 63.07
C ALA A 342 -33.78 -35.84 63.40
N ALA A 343 -34.73 -36.21 62.55
CA ALA A 343 -36.18 -36.15 62.77
C ALA A 343 -36.74 -37.57 62.86
#